data_AF-A0A2V8C4G5-F1
#
_entry.id   AF-A0A2V8C4G5-F1
#
_cell.length_a   1.000
_cell.length_b   1.000
_cell.length_c   1.000
_cell.angle_alpha   90.00
_cell.angle_beta   90.00
_cell.angle_gamma   90.00
#
_symmetry.space_group_name_H-M   'P 1'
#
loop_
_entity.id
_entity.type
_entity.pdbx_description
1 polymer ?
#
loop_
_entity_poly.entity_id
_entity_poly.type
_entity_poly.pdbx_seq_one_letter_code
_entity_poly.pdbx_strand_id
1 'polypeptide(L)'
;MQPIFTAKRPGHARCISCHIAGTPLRLQPLDPGSNTWGDEASQKNFEAMRRVVAPGNAKSKLLMHPLAEKAGGDFFHNGGKHWTSQNDPEWQTLKAWVMGETKRSER
;
A
#
# COMPACT_ATOMS: atom_id res chain seq x y z
N MET A 1 -3.04 6.55 4.70
CA MET A 1 -2.09 5.70 3.94
C MET A 1 -1.62 4.51 4.75
N GLN A 2 -0.80 4.69 5.78
CA GLN A 2 -0.18 3.56 6.51
C GLN A 2 -1.15 2.51 7.10
N PRO A 3 -2.33 2.86 7.67
CA PRO A 3 -3.28 1.86 8.17
C PRO A 3 -3.69 0.79 7.14
N ILE A 4 -3.65 1.11 5.84
CA ILE A 4 -3.95 0.14 4.76
C ILE A 4 -3.00 -1.07 4.83
N PHE A 5 -1.74 -0.84 5.22
CA PHE A 5 -0.71 -1.90 5.25
C PHE A 5 -0.82 -2.83 6.46
N THR A 6 -1.48 -2.38 7.54
CA THR A 6 -1.70 -3.17 8.76
C THR A 6 -3.13 -3.73 8.85
N ALA A 7 -4.06 -3.25 8.02
CA ALA A 7 -5.44 -3.71 8.00
C ALA A 7 -5.54 -5.20 7.63
N LYS A 8 -6.28 -5.95 8.46
CA LYS A 8 -6.67 -7.35 8.19
C LYS A 8 -7.94 -7.34 7.34
N ARG A 9 -7.94 -8.09 6.25
CA ARG A 9 -9.10 -8.23 5.35
C ARG A 9 -9.47 -9.72 5.28
N PRO A 10 -10.76 -10.08 5.26
CA PRO A 10 -11.17 -11.46 5.03
C PRO A 10 -10.52 -12.02 3.76
N GLY A 11 -9.91 -13.21 3.84
CA GLY A 11 -9.26 -13.84 2.70
C GLY A 11 -7.88 -13.30 2.31
N HIS A 12 -7.35 -12.27 2.99
CA HIS A 12 -6.04 -11.70 2.65
C HIS A 12 -5.12 -11.58 3.86
N ALA A 13 -3.83 -11.88 3.66
CA ALA A 13 -2.79 -11.50 4.60
C ALA A 13 -2.70 -9.97 4.71
N ARG A 14 -2.16 -9.46 5.83
CA ARG A 14 -1.82 -8.03 5.93
C ARG A 14 -0.63 -7.76 5.03
N CYS A 15 -0.56 -6.58 4.39
CA CYS A 15 0.57 -6.23 3.53
C CYS A 15 1.90 -6.34 4.29
N ILE A 16 1.93 -5.84 5.54
CA ILE A 16 3.10 -5.91 6.41
C ILE A 16 3.62 -7.35 6.62
N SER A 17 2.75 -8.37 6.61
CA SER A 17 3.17 -9.76 6.83
C SER A 17 4.20 -10.26 5.82
N CYS A 18 4.20 -9.74 4.58
CA CYS A 18 5.19 -10.08 3.56
C CYS A 18 6.16 -8.93 3.26
N HIS A 19 5.81 -7.69 3.63
CA HIS A 19 6.59 -6.50 3.30
C HIS A 19 7.52 -6.02 4.43
N ILE A 20 7.67 -6.76 5.54
CA ILE A 20 8.71 -6.46 6.55
C ILE A 20 10.12 -6.73 5.99
N ALA A 21 10.28 -7.75 5.14
CA ALA A 21 11.57 -8.14 4.58
C ALA A 21 11.38 -8.77 3.18
N GLY A 22 12.46 -8.94 2.43
CA GLY A 22 12.46 -9.75 1.20
C GLY A 22 11.73 -9.15 -0.02
N THR A 23 11.22 -7.92 0.07
CA THR A 23 10.60 -7.21 -1.06
C THR A 23 11.20 -5.80 -1.20
N PRO A 24 10.98 -5.10 -2.34
CA PRO A 24 11.39 -3.70 -2.48
C PRO A 24 10.67 -2.73 -1.52
N LEU A 25 9.39 -3.01 -1.21
CA LEU A 25 8.63 -2.28 -0.19
C LEU A 25 8.95 -2.87 1.18
N ARG A 26 9.97 -2.30 1.85
CA ARG A 26 10.45 -2.74 3.17
C ARG A 26 9.84 -1.90 4.29
N LEU A 27 8.65 -2.29 4.73
CA LEU A 27 7.97 -1.69 5.86
C LEU A 27 8.69 -2.04 7.17
N GLN A 28 8.69 -1.11 8.12
CA GLN A 28 9.21 -1.36 9.45
C GLN A 28 8.33 -2.38 10.18
N PRO A 29 8.91 -3.22 11.06
CA PRO A 29 8.11 -4.05 11.96
C PRO A 29 7.25 -3.17 12.88
N LEU A 30 6.14 -3.73 13.37
CA LEU A 30 5.36 -3.09 14.42
C LEU A 30 6.00 -3.38 15.78
N ASP A 31 5.95 -2.40 16.68
CA ASP A 31 6.31 -2.62 18.08
C ASP A 31 5.38 -3.66 18.72
N PRO A 32 5.87 -4.43 19.72
CA PRO A 32 5.05 -5.41 20.41
C PRO A 32 3.75 -4.80 20.95
N GLY A 33 2.61 -5.41 20.61
CA GLY A 33 1.29 -4.94 21.02
C GLY A 33 0.73 -3.75 20.24
N SER A 34 1.51 -3.13 19.35
CA SER A 34 1.03 -2.02 18.51
C SER A 34 0.30 -2.52 17.26
N ASN A 35 -0.69 -1.75 16.81
CA ASN A 35 -1.36 -1.93 15.52
C ASN A 35 -0.94 -0.90 14.46
N THR A 36 -0.06 0.04 14.83
CA THR A 36 0.42 1.14 13.99
C THR A 36 1.89 1.46 14.26
N TRP A 37 2.48 2.29 13.41
CA TRP A 37 3.84 2.78 13.57
C TRP A 37 3.86 4.14 14.26
N GLY A 38 4.87 4.36 15.12
CA GLY A 38 5.23 5.70 15.58
C GLY A 38 5.89 6.53 14.48
N ASP A 39 6.28 7.77 14.80
CA ASP A 39 6.73 8.76 13.83
C ASP A 39 8.01 8.34 13.07
N GLU A 40 9.01 7.83 13.78
CA GLU A 40 10.27 7.42 13.15
C GLU A 40 10.06 6.26 12.17
N ALA A 41 9.33 5.23 12.59
CA ALA A 41 9.00 4.09 11.73
C ALA A 41 8.11 4.51 10.56
N SER A 42 7.19 5.45 10.79
CA SER A 42 6.35 6.06 9.77
C SER A 42 7.15 6.77 8.69
N GLN A 43 8.17 7.55 9.07
CA GLN A 43 9.05 8.22 8.12
C GLN A 43 9.85 7.22 7.28
N LYS A 44 10.37 6.15 7.89
CA LYS A 44 11.06 5.07 7.16
C LYS A 44 10.13 4.35 6.18
N ASN A 45 8.87 4.14 6.57
CA ASN A 45 7.85 3.56 5.70
C ASN A 45 7.53 4.46 4.51
N PHE A 46 7.44 5.78 4.72
CA PHE A 46 7.26 6.75 3.64
C PHE A 46 8.40 6.65 2.61
N GLU A 47 9.65 6.61 3.06
CA GLU A 47 10.81 6.43 2.18
C GLU A 47 10.80 5.06 1.46
N ALA A 48 10.33 4.00 2.13
CA ALA A 48 10.16 2.70 1.49
C ALA A 48 9.08 2.71 0.39
N MET A 49 7.95 3.39 0.63
CA MET A 49 6.87 3.53 -0.37
C MET A 49 7.35 4.26 -1.62
N ARG A 50 8.16 5.31 -1.47
CA ARG A 50 8.73 6.06 -2.60
C ARG A 50 9.50 5.18 -3.59
N ARG A 51 10.05 4.04 -3.16
CA ARG A 51 10.77 3.09 -4.03
C ARG A 51 9.88 2.29 -4.98
N VAL A 52 8.58 2.19 -4.68
CA VAL A 52 7.61 1.42 -5.47
C VAL A 52 6.54 2.31 -6.11
N VAL A 53 6.79 3.60 -6.14
CA VAL A 53 5.88 4.64 -6.61
C VAL A 53 6.59 5.49 -7.65
N ALA A 54 5.93 5.68 -8.78
CA ALA A 54 6.25 6.69 -9.76
C ALA A 54 5.19 7.81 -9.62
N PRO A 55 5.54 8.97 -9.03
CA PRO A 55 4.59 10.05 -8.81
C PRO A 55 3.87 10.46 -10.10
N GLY A 56 2.55 10.68 -10.03
CA GLY A 56 1.71 11.03 -11.17
C GLY A 56 1.44 9.87 -12.15
N ASN A 57 1.92 8.65 -11.86
CA ASN A 57 1.80 7.52 -12.76
C ASN A 57 1.03 6.35 -12.13
N ALA A 58 -0.16 6.09 -12.66
CA ALA A 58 -1.03 4.98 -12.26
C ALA A 58 -0.40 3.59 -12.46
N LYS A 59 0.65 3.48 -13.29
CA LYS A 59 1.43 2.23 -13.46
C LYS A 59 2.45 1.99 -12.34
N SER A 60 2.39 2.76 -11.26
CA SER A 60 3.17 2.51 -10.05
C SER A 60 2.94 1.11 -9.50
N LYS A 61 4.03 0.44 -9.10
CA LYS A 61 4.00 -0.92 -8.53
C LYS A 61 3.05 -1.03 -7.33
N LEU A 62 2.98 0.02 -6.52
CA LEU A 62 2.05 0.13 -5.38
C LEU A 62 0.57 -0.03 -5.78
N LEU A 63 0.19 0.35 -7.01
CA LEU A 63 -1.20 0.27 -7.50
C LEU A 63 -1.46 -1.00 -8.32
N MET A 64 -0.46 -1.47 -9.07
CA MET A 64 -0.59 -2.57 -10.04
C MET A 64 -0.54 -3.96 -9.39
N HIS A 65 0.46 -4.23 -8.54
CA HIS A 65 0.67 -5.55 -7.95
C HIS A 65 -0.52 -6.06 -7.12
N PRO A 66 -1.11 -5.26 -6.22
CA PRO A 66 -2.22 -5.75 -5.39
C PRO A 66 -3.58 -5.68 -6.07
N LEU A 67 -3.71 -5.08 -7.25
CA LEU A 67 -4.97 -4.98 -7.99
C LEU A 67 -5.17 -6.20 -8.91
N ALA A 68 -6.41 -6.69 -9.02
CA ALA A 68 -6.76 -7.75 -9.95
C ALA A 68 -6.42 -7.38 -11.40
N GLU A 69 -5.93 -8.35 -12.18
CA GLU A 69 -5.53 -8.14 -13.57
C GLU A 69 -6.68 -7.60 -14.42
N LYS A 70 -7.89 -8.15 -14.27
CA LYS A 70 -9.10 -7.67 -14.94
C LYS A 70 -9.47 -6.21 -14.62
N ALA A 71 -8.96 -5.66 -13.52
CA ALA A 71 -9.15 -4.26 -13.12
C ALA A 71 -7.99 -3.36 -13.53
N GLY A 72 -7.01 -3.89 -14.27
CA GLY A 72 -5.83 -3.17 -14.72
C GLY A 72 -4.61 -3.33 -13.80
N GLY A 73 -4.61 -4.30 -12.89
CA GLY A 73 -3.39 -4.73 -12.21
C GLY A 73 -2.49 -5.58 -13.10
N ASP A 74 -1.33 -5.97 -12.61
CA ASP A 74 -0.44 -6.87 -13.35
C ASP A 74 -0.71 -8.36 -13.06
N PHE A 75 0.02 -9.26 -13.71
CA PHE A 75 -0.22 -10.70 -13.59
C PHE A 75 0.11 -11.26 -12.19
N PHE A 76 1.18 -10.77 -11.53
CA PHE A 76 1.78 -11.49 -10.40
C PHE A 76 2.00 -10.64 -9.15
N HIS A 77 1.53 -11.17 -8.01
CA HIS A 77 1.84 -10.69 -6.68
C HIS A 77 1.73 -11.84 -5.66
N ASN A 78 2.83 -12.17 -4.97
CA ASN A 78 2.89 -13.32 -4.03
C ASN A 78 1.83 -13.26 -2.92
N GLY A 79 1.48 -12.06 -2.44
CA GLY A 79 0.44 -11.86 -1.42
C GLY A 79 -1.00 -12.00 -1.94
N GLY A 80 -1.18 -12.28 -3.23
CA GLY A 80 -2.47 -12.30 -3.90
C GLY A 80 -2.97 -10.91 -4.31
N LYS A 81 -4.13 -10.86 -4.95
CA LYS A 81 -4.79 -9.60 -5.33
C LYS A 81 -5.72 -9.16 -4.20
N HIS A 82 -5.47 -7.99 -3.65
CA HIS A 82 -6.19 -7.41 -2.51
C HIS A 82 -7.41 -6.58 -2.92
N TRP A 83 -7.43 -6.07 -4.15
CA TRP A 83 -8.53 -5.28 -4.70
C TRP A 83 -8.96 -5.84 -6.03
N THR A 84 -10.26 -5.79 -6.30
CA THR A 84 -10.85 -6.37 -7.52
C THR A 84 -11.34 -5.31 -8.49
N SER A 85 -11.32 -4.04 -8.06
CA SER A 85 -11.78 -2.90 -8.82
C SER A 85 -10.93 -1.67 -8.50
N GLN A 86 -10.77 -0.79 -9.48
CA GLN A 86 -10.23 0.54 -9.21
C GLN A 86 -11.18 1.39 -8.36
N ASN A 87 -12.44 1.00 -8.21
CA ASN A 87 -13.39 1.72 -7.36
C ASN A 87 -13.28 1.32 -5.87
N ASP A 88 -12.42 0.37 -5.53
CA ASP A 88 -12.18 -0.01 -4.13
C ASP A 88 -11.65 1.21 -3.33
N PRO A 89 -12.31 1.61 -2.21
CA PRO A 89 -11.97 2.87 -1.52
C PRO A 89 -10.53 2.98 -1.02
N GLU A 90 -9.96 1.86 -0.56
CA GLU A 90 -8.56 1.82 -0.14
C GLU A 90 -7.61 1.94 -1.33
N TRP A 91 -7.94 1.32 -2.47
CA TRP A 91 -7.14 1.46 -3.69
C TRP A 91 -7.16 2.90 -4.20
N GLN A 92 -8.33 3.56 -4.17
CA GLN A 92 -8.44 4.99 -4.51
C GLN A 92 -7.63 5.87 -3.56
N THR A 93 -7.57 5.52 -2.27
CA THR A 93 -6.72 6.23 -1.31
C THR A 93 -5.24 6.11 -1.70
N LEU A 94 -4.79 4.94 -2.12
CA LEU A 94 -3.43 4.76 -2.63
C LEU A 94 -3.19 5.53 -3.93
N LYS A 95 -4.15 5.45 -4.87
CA LYS A 95 -4.06 6.14 -6.16
C LYS A 95 -3.95 7.63 -5.96
N ALA A 96 -4.83 8.24 -5.15
CA ALA A 96 -4.82 9.67 -4.89
C ALA A 96 -3.45 10.14 -4.42
N TRP A 97 -2.85 9.42 -3.45
CA TRP A 97 -1.50 9.74 -3.00
C TRP A 97 -0.42 9.57 -4.09
N VAL A 98 -0.47 8.50 -4.89
CA VAL A 98 0.45 8.31 -6.04
C VAL A 98 0.32 9.44 -7.06
N MET A 99 -0.91 9.89 -7.32
CA MET A 99 -1.20 10.97 -8.27
C MET A 99 -0.89 12.36 -7.71
N GLY A 100 -0.45 12.48 -6.46
CA GLY A 100 -0.25 13.77 -5.80
C GLY A 100 -1.55 14.48 -5.44
N GLU A 101 -2.69 13.80 -5.58
CA GLU A 101 -4.00 14.20 -5.08
C GLU A 101 -4.00 13.97 -3.58
N THR A 102 -3.30 14.84 -2.85
CA THR A 102 -3.55 14.93 -1.41
C THR A 102 -5.01 15.29 -1.26
N LYS A 103 -5.78 14.48 -0.50
CA LYS A 103 -7.04 14.96 0.05
C LYS A 103 -6.71 16.32 0.65
N ARG A 104 -7.21 17.41 0.06
CA ARG A 104 -7.42 18.62 0.84
C ARG A 104 -8.17 18.12 2.05
N SER A 105 -7.56 18.19 3.22
CA SER A 105 -8.37 18.24 4.43
C SER A 105 -9.38 19.32 4.14
N GLU A 106 -10.67 18.95 4.06
CA GLU A 106 -11.73 19.93 4.12
C GLU A 106 -11.42 20.77 5.36
N ARG A 107 -11.18 22.06 5.14
CA ARG A 107 -11.12 23.08 6.19
C ARG A 107 -12.53 23.57 6.42
#